data_AF-A0A920NRI0-F1
#
_entry.id   AF-A0A920NRI0-F1
#
_cell.length_a   1.000
_cell.length_b   1.000
_cell.length_c   1.000
_cell.angle_alpha   90.00
_cell.angle_beta   90.00
_cell.angle_gamma   90.00
#
_symmetry.space_group_name_H-M   'P 1'
#
loop_
_entity.id
_entity.type
_entity.pdbx_description
1 polymer ?
#
loop_
_entity_poly.entity_id
_entity_poly.type
_entity_poly.pdbx_seq_one_letter_code
_entity_poly.pdbx_strand_id
1 'polypeptide(L)'
;MFGYACKETPELMPLPIHLAHRFTERLAHVRKDGTLPWLGPDGKSQVSVDYENGQPVSISKVVIATQHDDMLAEFETESAEHKFVRKKY
;
A
#
# COMPACT_ATOMS: atom_id res chain seq x y z
N MET A 1 9.31 -18.78 21.88
CA MET A 1 8.29 -18.48 20.85
C MET A 1 7.32 -17.46 21.42
N PHE A 2 6.81 -16.53 20.62
CA PHE A 2 5.84 -15.53 21.04
C PHE A 2 4.62 -15.54 20.11
N GLY A 3 3.43 -15.54 20.69
CA GLY A 3 2.17 -15.30 19.99
C GLY A 3 1.61 -13.96 20.44
N TYR A 4 0.93 -13.25 19.54
CA TYR A 4 0.31 -11.97 19.83
C TYR A 4 -1.07 -11.88 19.17
N ALA A 5 -2.02 -11.29 19.87
CA ALA A 5 -3.36 -10.98 19.37
C ALA A 5 -3.89 -9.74 20.10
N CYS A 6 -4.65 -8.90 19.41
CA CYS A 6 -5.26 -7.69 19.97
C CYS A 6 -6.58 -7.37 19.26
N LYS A 7 -7.44 -6.57 19.88
CA LYS A 7 -8.81 -6.28 19.37
C LYS A 7 -8.87 -5.12 18.37
N GLU A 8 -7.74 -4.66 17.85
CA GLU A 8 -7.68 -3.52 16.94
C GLU A 8 -8.33 -3.81 15.58
N THR A 9 -8.36 -5.08 15.15
CA THR A 9 -9.06 -5.53 13.94
C THR A 9 -9.92 -6.78 14.19
N PRO A 10 -10.90 -7.09 13.32
CA PRO A 10 -11.73 -8.30 13.45
C PRO A 10 -10.94 -9.62 13.44
N GLU A 11 -9.79 -9.64 12.76
CA GLU A 11 -8.88 -10.79 12.65
C GLU A 11 -7.96 -10.94 13.87
N LEU A 12 -8.14 -10.09 14.89
CA LEU A 12 -7.37 -10.05 16.12
C LEU A 12 -5.88 -9.70 15.92
N MET A 13 -5.59 -8.86 14.93
CA MET A 13 -4.23 -8.42 14.59
C MET A 13 -4.04 -6.91 14.88
N PRO A 14 -2.78 -6.44 15.01
CA PRO A 14 -2.51 -5.00 15.12
C PRO A 14 -2.90 -4.28 13.83
N LEU A 15 -3.54 -3.13 13.93
CA LEU A 15 -4.02 -2.38 12.77
C LEU A 15 -2.91 -2.04 11.75
N PRO A 16 -1.69 -1.63 12.15
CA PRO A 16 -0.67 -1.20 11.19
C PRO A 16 -0.21 -2.32 10.25
N ILE A 17 0.07 -3.51 10.79
CA ILE A 17 0.51 -4.66 9.98
C ILE A 17 -0.64 -5.23 9.15
N HIS A 18 -1.86 -5.23 9.71
CA HIS A 18 -3.05 -5.65 8.99
C HIS A 18 -3.23 -4.78 7.74
N LEU A 19 -3.25 -3.45 7.88
CA LEU A 19 -3.40 -2.54 6.74
C LEU A 19 -2.26 -2.68 5.72
N ALA A 20 -1.00 -2.76 6.17
CA ALA A 20 0.14 -2.96 5.26
C ALA A 20 -0.03 -4.24 4.40
N HIS A 21 -0.41 -5.36 5.02
CA HIS A 21 -0.70 -6.59 4.28
C HIS A 21 -1.86 -6.45 3.30
N ARG A 22 -2.95 -5.78 3.69
CA ARG A 22 -4.10 -5.56 2.80
C ARG A 22 -3.73 -4.68 1.60
N PHE A 23 -2.83 -3.72 1.75
CA PHE A 23 -2.35 -2.91 0.63
C PHE A 23 -1.51 -3.71 -0.37
N THR A 24 -0.54 -4.51 0.08
CA THR A 24 0.26 -5.36 -0.83
C THR A 24 -0.58 -6.46 -1.48
N GLU A 25 -1.55 -7.03 -0.75
CA GLU A 25 -2.52 -7.97 -1.31
C GLU A 25 -3.36 -7.31 -2.41
N ARG A 26 -3.86 -6.08 -2.18
CA ARG A 26 -4.62 -5.35 -3.18
C ARG A 26 -3.78 -5.02 -4.41
N LEU A 27 -2.52 -4.60 -4.25
CA LEU A 27 -1.59 -4.38 -5.37
C LEU A 27 -1.43 -5.65 -6.22
N ALA A 28 -1.25 -6.81 -5.58
CA ALA A 28 -1.16 -8.08 -6.28
C ALA A 28 -2.47 -8.43 -7.01
N HIS A 29 -3.63 -8.15 -6.41
CA HIS A 29 -4.94 -8.40 -7.02
C HIS A 29 -5.14 -7.54 -8.28
N VAL A 30 -4.98 -6.22 -8.18
CA VAL A 30 -5.23 -5.29 -9.30
C VAL A 30 -4.23 -5.45 -10.45
N ARG A 31 -3.05 -6.01 -10.16
CA ARG A 31 -2.10 -6.46 -11.19
C ARG A 31 -2.59 -7.73 -11.90
N LYS A 32 -2.98 -8.74 -11.13
CA LYS A 32 -3.37 -10.06 -11.68
C LYS A 32 -4.70 -10.03 -12.41
N ASP A 33 -5.64 -9.18 -11.99
CA ASP A 33 -6.95 -9.02 -12.65
C ASP A 33 -6.92 -8.04 -13.84
N GLY A 34 -5.78 -7.38 -14.08
CA GLY A 34 -5.58 -6.44 -15.19
C GLY A 34 -6.20 -5.06 -14.99
N THR A 35 -6.71 -4.73 -13.80
CA THR A 35 -7.24 -3.38 -13.49
C THR A 35 -6.17 -2.31 -13.68
N LEU A 36 -4.93 -2.60 -13.25
CA LEU A 36 -3.76 -1.76 -13.47
C LEU A 36 -2.71 -2.59 -14.23
N PRO A 37 -2.81 -2.68 -15.56
CA PRO A 37 -2.01 -3.62 -16.36
C PRO A 37 -0.52 -3.25 -16.40
N TRP A 38 -0.18 -2.00 -16.05
CA TRP A 38 1.17 -1.46 -16.02
C TRP A 38 1.94 -1.80 -14.74
N LEU A 39 1.35 -2.51 -13.77
CA LEU A 39 2.01 -2.88 -12.53
C LEU A 39 2.95 -4.08 -12.69
N GLY A 40 4.16 -3.94 -12.15
CA GLY A 40 5.11 -5.04 -11.96
C GLY A 40 4.82 -5.86 -10.69
N PRO A 41 5.44 -7.04 -10.54
CA PRO A 41 5.19 -7.94 -9.41
C PRO A 41 5.75 -7.48 -8.06
N ASP A 42 6.84 -6.69 -8.01
CA ASP A 42 7.39 -6.16 -6.75
C ASP A 42 6.58 -4.97 -6.25
N GLY A 43 6.16 -5.02 -4.99
CA GLY A 43 5.38 -3.99 -4.33
C GLY A 43 5.64 -3.99 -2.83
N LYS A 44 5.70 -2.78 -2.25
CA LYS A 44 5.98 -2.52 -0.83
C LYS A 44 4.94 -1.53 -0.31
N SER A 45 4.54 -1.72 0.94
CA SER A 45 3.63 -0.80 1.63
C SER A 45 4.14 -0.50 3.03
N GLN A 46 3.88 0.72 3.51
CA GLN A 46 4.08 1.11 4.89
C GLN A 46 2.90 1.98 5.34
N VAL A 47 2.45 1.74 6.57
CA VAL A 47 1.35 2.49 7.19
C VAL A 47 1.82 3.00 8.54
N SER A 48 1.73 4.32 8.73
CA SER A 48 1.94 4.99 10.02
C SER A 48 0.57 5.32 10.61
N VAL A 49 0.35 4.88 11.85
CA VAL A 49 -0.91 4.99 12.57
C VAL A 49 -0.66 5.78 13.84
N ASP A 50 -1.49 6.78 14.10
CA ASP A 50 -1.44 7.53 15.34
C ASP A 50 -2.27 6.78 16.39
N TYR A 51 -1.74 6.72 17.61
CA TYR A 51 -2.36 6.04 18.74
C TYR A 51 -2.59 7.02 19.89
N GLU A 52 -3.77 6.94 20.49
CA GLU A 52 -4.08 7.62 21.75
C GLU A 52 -4.52 6.57 22.78
N ASN A 53 -3.90 6.60 23.96
CA ASN A 53 -4.20 5.65 25.04
C ASN A 53 -4.17 4.17 24.61
N GLY A 54 -3.27 3.82 23.69
CA GLY A 54 -3.11 2.46 23.17
C GLY A 54 -4.19 2.00 22.19
N GLN A 55 -5.03 2.91 21.70
CA GLN A 55 -6.00 2.66 20.63
C GLN A 55 -5.60 3.40 19.36
N PRO A 56 -5.69 2.77 18.17
CA PRO A 56 -5.44 3.47 16.92
C PRO A 56 -6.56 4.48 16.65
N VAL A 57 -6.21 5.74 16.35
CA VAL A 57 -7.19 6.82 16.12
C VAL A 57 -7.22 7.34 14.69
N SER A 58 -6.09 7.30 13.99
CA SER A 58 -6.00 7.79 12.61
C SER A 58 -4.78 7.20 11.88
N ILE A 59 -4.78 7.29 10.55
CA ILE A 59 -3.62 6.98 9.72
C ILE A 59 -2.94 8.31 9.38
N SER A 60 -1.71 8.52 9.86
CA SER A 60 -0.95 9.74 9.58
C SER A 60 -0.24 9.69 8.23
N LYS A 61 0.20 8.51 7.80
CA LYS A 61 0.90 8.36 6.51
C LYS A 61 0.73 6.96 5.92
N VAL A 62 0.58 6.91 4.60
CA VAL A 62 0.68 5.68 3.81
C VAL A 62 1.76 5.89 2.76
N VAL A 63 2.64 4.90 2.61
CA VAL A 63 3.63 4.83 1.53
C VAL A 63 3.37 3.56 0.75
N ILE A 64 3.18 3.71 -0.56
CA ILE A 64 3.13 2.60 -1.50
C ILE A 64 4.26 2.80 -2.49
N ALA A 65 5.12 1.80 -2.63
CA ALA A 65 6.15 1.74 -3.66
C ALA A 65 5.90 0.49 -4.49
N THR A 66 5.72 0.64 -5.79
CA THR A 66 5.42 -0.47 -6.69
C THR A 66 6.35 -0.41 -7.88
N GLN A 67 6.78 -1.56 -8.35
CA GLN A 67 7.34 -1.71 -9.67
C GLN A 67 6.23 -1.44 -10.71
N HIS A 68 6.59 -0.84 -11.82
CA HIS A 68 5.73 -0.62 -12.97
C HIS A 68 6.54 -0.70 -14.27
N ASP A 69 5.84 -0.78 -15.39
CA ASP A 69 6.43 -0.65 -16.72
C ASP A 69 7.12 0.72 -16.89
N ASP A 70 8.17 0.77 -17.70
CA ASP A 70 8.83 2.04 -18.07
C ASP A 70 7.91 2.84 -18.99
N MET A 71 7.42 3.98 -18.50
CA MET A 71 6.51 4.86 -19.22
C MET A 71 7.16 6.19 -19.61
N LEU A 72 8.51 6.30 -19.60
CA LEU A 72 9.21 7.52 -19.99
C LEU A 72 8.93 7.94 -21.44
N ALA A 73 8.70 6.99 -22.33
CA ALA A 73 8.31 7.29 -23.71
C ALA A 73 6.90 7.93 -23.82
N GLU A 74 6.01 7.67 -22.87
CA GLU A 74 4.65 8.22 -22.83
C GLU A 74 4.61 9.57 -22.09
N PHE A 75 5.39 9.73 -21.02
CA PHE A 75 5.34 10.91 -20.14
C PHE A 75 6.52 11.87 -20.26
N GLU A 76 7.53 11.55 -21.07
CA GLU A 76 8.77 12.31 -21.34
C GLU A 76 9.70 12.53 -20.14
N THR A 77 9.17 12.58 -18.91
CA THR A 77 9.91 12.82 -17.67
C THR A 77 9.41 11.94 -16.54
N GLU A 78 10.32 11.52 -15.66
CA GLU A 78 9.99 10.78 -14.43
C GLU A 78 8.98 11.52 -13.55
N SER A 79 9.04 12.86 -13.54
CA SER A 79 8.12 13.69 -12.75
C SER A 79 6.68 13.64 -13.29
N ALA A 80 6.50 13.54 -14.62
CA ALA A 80 5.18 13.39 -15.23
C ALA A 80 4.65 11.97 -15.05
N GLU A 81 5.50 10.96 -15.19
CA GLU A 81 5.18 9.55 -14.91
C GLU A 81 4.77 9.35 -13.44
N HIS A 82 5.56 9.88 -12.49
CA HIS A 82 5.23 9.80 -11.08
C HIS A 82 3.92 10.55 -10.74
N LYS A 83 3.62 11.67 -11.43
CA LYS A 83 2.32 12.33 -11.31
C LYS A 83 1.19 11.46 -11.81
N PHE A 84 1.36 10.72 -12.92
CA PHE A 84 0.36 9.78 -13.40
C PHE A 84 0.08 8.68 -12.36
N VAL A 85 1.14 8.05 -11.84
CA VAL A 85 1.03 7.02 -10.79
C VAL A 85 0.29 7.55 -9.56
N ARG A 86 0.57 8.80 -9.15
CA ARG A 86 -0.06 9.42 -7.97
C ARG A 86 -1.48 9.94 -8.20
N LYS A 87 -1.85 10.34 -9.43
CA LYS A 87 -3.06 11.13 -9.70
C LYS A 87 -4.28 10.28 -10.06
N LYS A 88 -4.12 8.98 -10.38
CA LYS A 88 -5.20 8.22 -11.01
C LYS A 88 -6.33 7.76 -10.06
N TYR A 89 -6.18 7.80 -8.73
CA TYR A 89 -7.24 7.47 -7.76
C TYR A 89 -7.07 8.19 -6.43
#